data_AF-A0A4Q6A6M9-F1
#
_entry.id   AF-A0A4Q6A6M9-F1
#
_cell.length_a   1.000
_cell.length_b   1.000
_cell.length_c   1.000
_cell.angle_alpha   90.00
_cell.angle_beta   90.00
_cell.angle_gamma   90.00
#
_symmetry.space_group_name_H-M   'P 1'
#
loop_
_entity.id
_entity.type
_entity.pdbx_description
1 polymer ?
#
loop_
_entity_poly.entity_id
_entity_poly.type
_entity_poly.pdbx_seq_one_letter_code
_entity_poly.pdbx_strand_id
1 'polypeptide(L)'
;MEQSFIDEQESGGGFDIKNYFSKLGKNFYWFIIALLIFGTGAFMYLKYTQPLFKLSTYVLIKKPTEAKNLIGGTPFANGSSDNASGAVDINSEIFKLKSGQILGEAIDSLNFQVSVTSNETVKHQPVSLDSVPFVITSKMADPNVDGDVYTVAFGADSWKATSEFANVTGKYDQPVKLGKDTVTITRKQGFKAGSEYDLQLIGRDNVIAKYLERIEVGPVPQGGPDMLQVSVTDEFPERAMKLIGVLVYRYDLANLDYKNKALRVEMAFLQKQLNDVTEELNQQESIVSNFKSTNQVNDVSASATELLGDMKVIDRQKSENDLKQNMLGILEQNVKSGATRDEVISTTGLQDPVLTDMIAKYNTAIIAKKDILDKGTSLDPRLESINQTLSD
;
A
#
# COMPACT_ATOMS: atom_id res chain seq x y z
N MET A 1 -58.73 -83.37 23.31
CA MET A 1 -59.36 -82.16 22.77
C MET A 1 -58.26 -81.14 22.63
N GLU A 2 -57.47 -81.25 21.57
CA GLU A 2 -57.72 -80.64 20.25
C GLU A 2 -57.78 -79.11 20.38
N GLN A 3 -56.65 -78.48 20.01
CA GLN A 3 -56.51 -77.65 18.81
C GLN A 3 -57.17 -76.27 19.00
N SER A 4 -56.49 -75.16 18.78
CA SER A 4 -55.77 -74.88 17.55
C SER A 4 -54.81 -73.72 17.77
N PHE A 5 -53.57 -73.93 17.30
CA PHE A 5 -52.72 -72.84 16.87
C PHE A 5 -53.42 -72.16 15.69
N ILE A 6 -53.68 -70.86 15.80
CA ILE A 6 -53.91 -70.02 14.63
C ILE A 6 -52.61 -69.26 14.42
N ASP A 7 -51.87 -69.80 13.46
CA ASP A 7 -50.84 -69.15 12.69
C ASP A 7 -51.44 -67.90 12.04
N GLU A 8 -50.90 -66.72 12.35
CA GLU A 8 -51.21 -65.50 11.59
C GLU A 8 -49.91 -64.75 11.28
N GLN A 9 -49.27 -65.25 10.23
CA GLN A 9 -48.58 -64.52 9.17
C GLN A 9 -47.80 -63.26 9.58
N GLU A 10 -46.48 -63.40 9.46
CA GLU A 10 -45.57 -62.33 9.03
C GLU A 10 -46.10 -61.67 7.75
N SER A 11 -46.90 -60.61 7.88
CA SER A 11 -47.09 -59.64 6.81
C SER A 11 -45.91 -58.66 6.84
N GLY A 12 -45.08 -58.75 5.80
CA GLY A 12 -43.82 -58.03 5.65
C GLY A 12 -43.90 -56.52 5.92
N GLY A 13 -42.75 -55.98 6.34
CA GLY A 13 -42.54 -54.58 6.67
C GLY A 13 -42.80 -53.62 5.50
N GLY A 14 -44.06 -53.26 5.31
CA GLY A 14 -44.50 -52.10 4.55
C GLY A 14 -45.38 -51.24 5.46
N PHE A 15 -45.09 -49.95 5.55
CA PHE A 15 -45.82 -49.02 6.41
C PHE A 15 -47.30 -48.90 5.96
N ASP A 16 -48.22 -49.54 6.68
CA ASP A 16 -49.65 -49.56 6.38
C ASP A 16 -50.33 -48.20 6.71
N ILE A 17 -50.24 -47.28 5.76
CA ILE A 17 -50.80 -45.92 5.82
C ILE A 17 -52.28 -45.91 6.21
N LYS A 18 -53.11 -46.81 5.66
CA LYS A 18 -54.56 -46.82 5.95
C LYS A 18 -54.88 -47.10 7.43
N ASN A 19 -54.17 -48.03 8.06
CA ASN A 19 -54.36 -48.36 9.47
C ASN A 19 -53.83 -47.25 10.39
N TYR A 20 -52.77 -46.55 9.98
CA TYR A 20 -52.23 -45.40 10.71
C TYR A 20 -53.21 -44.22 10.71
N PHE A 21 -53.79 -43.87 9.55
CA PHE A 21 -54.78 -42.78 9.46
C PHE A 21 -56.09 -43.07 10.21
N SER A 22 -56.55 -44.33 10.22
CA SER A 22 -57.74 -44.73 11.00
C SER A 22 -57.51 -44.56 12.52
N LYS A 23 -56.33 -44.93 13.02
CA LYS A 23 -55.94 -44.69 14.43
C LYS A 23 -55.80 -43.20 14.75
N LEU A 24 -55.32 -42.39 13.80
CA LEU A 24 -55.21 -40.94 13.95
C LEU A 24 -56.59 -40.25 14.03
N GLY A 25 -57.54 -40.67 13.20
CA GLY A 25 -58.92 -40.16 13.21
C GLY A 25 -59.67 -40.46 14.52
N LYS A 26 -59.42 -41.64 15.13
CA LYS A 26 -60.04 -42.01 16.42
C LYS A 26 -59.49 -41.20 17.61
N ASN A 27 -58.23 -40.75 17.53
CA ASN A 27 -57.56 -39.96 18.57
C ASN A 27 -57.48 -38.46 18.23
N PHE A 28 -58.35 -37.95 17.35
CA PHE A 28 -58.31 -36.57 16.86
C PHE A 28 -58.37 -35.51 17.98
N TYR A 29 -58.95 -35.82 19.14
CA TYR A 29 -58.93 -34.95 20.32
C TYR A 29 -57.51 -34.62 20.80
N TRP A 30 -56.58 -35.58 20.80
CA TRP A 30 -55.18 -35.32 21.16
C TRP A 30 -54.49 -34.41 20.16
N PHE A 31 -54.88 -34.49 18.88
CA PHE A 31 -54.38 -33.60 17.83
C PHE A 31 -54.86 -32.16 18.03
N ILE A 32 -56.14 -31.96 18.37
CA ILE A 32 -56.68 -30.62 18.70
C ILE A 32 -55.98 -30.03 19.93
N ILE A 33 -55.78 -30.83 20.99
CA ILE A 33 -55.10 -30.38 22.20
C ILE A 33 -53.64 -29.99 21.91
N ALA A 34 -52.91 -30.82 21.15
CA ALA A 34 -51.56 -30.50 20.72
C ALA A 34 -51.52 -29.20 19.89
N LEU A 35 -52.42 -29.05 18.92
CA LEU A 35 -52.53 -27.84 18.12
C LEU A 35 -52.78 -26.60 18.98
N LEU A 36 -53.64 -26.70 20.01
CA LEU A 36 -53.95 -25.60 20.91
C LEU A 36 -52.75 -25.23 21.79
N ILE A 37 -52.02 -26.23 22.31
CA ILE A 37 -50.80 -26.01 23.12
C ILE A 37 -49.70 -25.38 22.26
N PHE A 38 -49.40 -25.95 21.09
CA PHE A 38 -48.38 -25.40 20.18
C PHE A 38 -48.79 -24.04 19.60
N GLY A 39 -50.07 -23.84 19.30
CA GLY A 39 -50.60 -22.56 18.83
C GLY A 39 -50.52 -21.48 19.90
N THR A 40 -50.88 -21.81 21.14
CA THR A 40 -50.72 -20.90 22.29
C THR A 40 -49.25 -20.61 22.55
N GLY A 41 -48.38 -21.63 22.52
CA GLY A 41 -46.94 -21.47 22.66
C GLY A 41 -46.33 -20.59 21.56
N ALA A 42 -46.71 -20.79 20.30
CA ALA A 42 -46.26 -19.97 19.17
C ALA A 42 -46.76 -18.52 19.26
N PHE A 43 -48.03 -18.32 19.64
CA PHE A 43 -48.60 -16.99 19.88
C PHE A 43 -47.88 -16.28 21.04
N MET A 44 -47.59 -17.01 22.11
CA MET A 44 -46.84 -16.53 23.26
C MET A 44 -45.42 -16.14 22.83
N TYR A 45 -44.73 -17.01 22.10
CA TYR A 45 -43.40 -16.75 21.56
C TYR A 45 -43.38 -15.51 20.66
N LEU A 46 -44.28 -15.39 19.68
CA LEU A 46 -44.36 -14.21 18.81
C LEU A 46 -44.68 -12.92 19.56
N LYS A 47 -45.46 -13.01 20.65
CA LYS A 47 -45.78 -11.85 21.48
C LYS A 47 -44.62 -11.43 22.38
N TYR A 48 -43.75 -12.35 22.80
CA TYR A 48 -42.63 -12.05 23.71
C TYR A 48 -41.29 -11.82 23.00
N THR A 49 -41.08 -12.38 21.81
CA THR A 49 -39.85 -12.17 21.03
C THR A 49 -39.76 -10.73 20.51
N GLN A 50 -38.60 -10.10 20.72
CA GLN A 50 -38.35 -8.74 20.26
C GLN A 50 -38.05 -8.72 18.75
N PRO A 51 -38.64 -7.79 17.97
CA PRO A 51 -38.32 -7.66 16.56
C PRO A 51 -36.90 -7.11 16.40
N LEU A 52 -36.11 -7.74 15.52
CA LEU A 52 -34.80 -7.25 15.10
C LEU A 52 -34.91 -6.70 13.68
N PHE A 53 -34.42 -5.48 13.48
CA PHE A 53 -34.38 -4.81 12.19
C PHE A 53 -32.96 -4.84 11.64
N LYS A 54 -32.81 -5.31 10.41
CA LYS A 54 -31.55 -5.26 9.67
C LYS A 54 -31.58 -4.07 8.71
N LEU A 55 -30.72 -3.09 8.94
CA LEU A 55 -30.54 -1.96 8.03
C LEU A 55 -29.24 -2.14 7.26
N SER A 56 -29.26 -1.85 5.96
CA SER A 56 -28.10 -2.00 5.08
C SER A 56 -27.83 -0.71 4.32
N THR A 57 -26.56 -0.38 4.15
CA THR A 57 -26.07 0.68 3.26
C THR A 57 -25.04 0.11 2.29
N TYR A 58 -24.80 0.82 1.20
CA TYR A 58 -23.82 0.46 0.18
C TYR A 58 -22.73 1.52 0.12
N VAL A 59 -21.48 1.09 0.21
CA VAL A 59 -20.29 1.95 0.17
C VAL A 59 -19.47 1.59 -1.06
N LEU A 60 -19.16 2.59 -1.87
CA LEU A 60 -18.30 2.44 -3.04
C LEU A 60 -16.86 2.79 -2.66
N ILE A 61 -15.94 1.85 -2.85
CA ILE A 61 -14.52 2.06 -2.61
C ILE A 61 -13.88 2.63 -3.87
N LYS A 62 -13.25 3.80 -3.74
CA LYS A 62 -12.48 4.40 -4.83
C LYS A 62 -11.12 3.72 -4.96
N LYS A 63 -10.75 3.36 -6.19
CA LYS A 63 -9.46 2.75 -6.51
C LYS A 63 -8.29 3.68 -6.15
N PRO A 64 -7.15 3.13 -5.70
CA PRO A 64 -5.97 3.91 -5.34
C PRO A 64 -5.33 4.67 -6.52
N THR A 65 -5.69 4.34 -7.76
CA THR A 65 -5.13 4.94 -8.98
C THR A 65 -5.33 6.46 -9.06
N GLU A 66 -6.42 7.00 -8.51
CA GLU A 66 -6.65 8.45 -8.55
C GLU A 66 -5.71 9.24 -7.63
N ALA A 67 -5.23 8.65 -6.54
CA ALA A 67 -4.23 9.29 -5.67
C ALA A 67 -2.84 9.33 -6.33
N LYS A 68 -2.47 8.27 -7.06
CA LYS A 68 -1.21 8.20 -7.84
C LYS A 68 -1.15 9.26 -8.96
N ASN A 69 -2.31 9.65 -9.50
CA ASN A 69 -2.40 10.71 -10.50
C ASN A 69 -2.33 12.14 -9.91
N LEU A 70 -2.59 12.31 -8.61
CA LEU A 70 -2.67 13.63 -7.97
C LEU A 70 -1.30 14.27 -7.69
N ILE A 71 -0.26 13.45 -7.48
CA ILE A 71 1.13 13.91 -7.26
C ILE A 71 1.91 14.01 -8.59
N GLY A 72 1.28 13.67 -9.72
CA GLY A 72 1.99 13.51 -10.99
C GLY A 72 2.81 12.24 -10.94
N GLY A 73 2.43 11.26 -11.77
CA GLY A 73 3.10 9.96 -11.82
C GLY A 73 4.61 10.14 -11.90
N THR A 74 5.29 9.84 -10.78
CA THR A 74 6.75 9.92 -10.74
C THR A 74 7.29 8.92 -11.75
N PRO A 75 8.22 9.31 -12.64
CA PRO A 75 8.87 8.38 -13.57
C PRO A 75 9.56 7.20 -12.87
N PHE A 76 9.86 7.37 -11.56
CA PHE A 76 10.41 6.35 -10.68
C PHE A 76 9.42 5.27 -10.24
N ALA A 77 8.10 5.54 -10.25
CA ALA A 77 7.09 4.54 -9.94
C ALA A 77 6.79 3.59 -11.12
N ASN A 78 7.42 3.80 -12.28
CA ASN A 78 7.23 2.98 -13.48
C ASN A 78 8.23 1.81 -13.58
N GLY A 79 9.16 1.68 -12.63
CA GLY A 79 10.16 0.61 -12.59
C GLY A 79 9.78 -0.62 -11.76
N SER A 80 8.65 -0.59 -11.05
CA SER A 80 8.15 -1.71 -10.25
C SER A 80 6.78 -2.17 -10.75
N SER A 81 6.82 -3.20 -11.59
CA SER A 81 5.70 -4.07 -11.98
C SER A 81 4.43 -3.37 -12.47
N ASP A 82 4.29 -3.37 -13.79
CA ASP A 82 3.01 -3.27 -14.53
C ASP A 82 2.05 -4.46 -14.27
N ASN A 83 2.22 -5.19 -13.16
CA ASN A 83 1.52 -6.43 -12.82
C ASN A 83 0.98 -6.47 -11.38
N ALA A 84 1.11 -5.40 -10.59
CA ALA A 84 0.30 -5.27 -9.38
C ALA A 84 -1.05 -4.71 -9.80
N SER A 85 -1.98 -5.62 -10.11
CA SER A 85 -3.39 -5.31 -10.32
C SER A 85 -3.84 -4.25 -9.31
N GLY A 86 -4.30 -3.10 -9.81
CA GLY A 86 -5.03 -2.09 -9.03
C GLY A 86 -6.41 -2.59 -8.56
N ALA A 87 -6.50 -3.87 -8.23
CA ALA A 87 -7.65 -4.49 -7.62
C ALA A 87 -7.75 -3.96 -6.19
N VAL A 88 -8.90 -3.39 -5.86
CA VAL A 88 -9.24 -3.05 -4.48
C VAL A 88 -9.19 -4.33 -3.66
N ASP A 89 -8.34 -4.37 -2.63
CA ASP A 89 -8.37 -5.46 -1.66
C ASP A 89 -9.59 -5.28 -0.76
N ILE A 90 -10.73 -5.77 -1.25
CA ILE A 90 -12.04 -5.77 -0.57
C ILE A 90 -11.91 -6.30 0.86
N ASN A 91 -11.12 -7.35 1.08
CA ASN A 91 -10.97 -7.95 2.40
C ASN A 91 -10.30 -6.98 3.39
N SER A 92 -9.31 -6.22 2.91
CA SER A 92 -8.68 -5.17 3.72
C SER A 92 -9.68 -4.07 4.12
N GLU A 93 -10.56 -3.66 3.20
CA GLU A 93 -11.57 -2.63 3.44
C GLU A 93 -12.70 -3.12 4.35
N ILE A 94 -13.10 -4.39 4.22
CA ILE A 94 -14.00 -5.08 5.16
C ILE A 94 -13.39 -5.06 6.57
N PHE A 95 -12.11 -5.39 6.70
CA PHE A 95 -11.43 -5.41 8.01
C PHE A 95 -11.34 -4.00 8.63
N LYS A 96 -11.05 -2.97 7.82
CA LYS A 96 -11.07 -1.57 8.29
C LYS A 96 -12.45 -1.17 8.79
N LEU A 97 -13.50 -1.41 8.02
CA LEU A 97 -14.88 -1.09 8.41
C LEU A 97 -15.35 -1.84 9.66
N LYS A 98 -14.89 -3.09 9.86
CA LYS A 98 -15.17 -3.90 11.04
C LYS A 98 -14.20 -3.66 12.21
N SER A 99 -13.28 -2.70 12.09
CA SER A 99 -12.31 -2.45 13.15
C SER A 99 -13.00 -1.90 14.42
N GLY A 100 -12.63 -2.46 15.58
CA GLY A 100 -13.16 -2.02 16.87
C GLY A 100 -12.83 -0.56 17.19
N GLN A 101 -11.78 0.00 16.58
CA GLN A 101 -11.43 1.41 16.74
C GLN A 101 -12.46 2.33 16.07
N ILE A 102 -12.75 2.13 14.78
CA ILE A 102 -13.72 2.97 14.05
C ILE A 102 -15.12 2.80 14.65
N LEU A 103 -15.48 1.56 15.01
CA LEU A 103 -16.75 1.30 15.68
C LEU A 103 -16.81 1.94 17.08
N GLY A 104 -15.73 1.87 17.85
CA GLY A 104 -15.62 2.52 19.16
C GLY A 104 -15.80 4.04 19.05
N GLU A 105 -15.12 4.68 18.10
CA GLU A 105 -15.29 6.12 17.82
C GLU A 105 -16.73 6.47 17.40
N ALA A 106 -17.41 5.59 16.65
CA ALA A 106 -18.81 5.79 16.28
C ALA A 106 -19.76 5.65 17.49
N ILE A 107 -19.53 4.66 18.35
CA ILE A 107 -20.28 4.42 19.60
C ILE A 107 -20.09 5.59 20.56
N ASP A 108 -18.85 6.08 20.71
CA ASP A 108 -18.51 7.22 21.57
C ASP A 108 -19.18 8.50 21.06
N SER A 109 -19.25 8.70 19.74
CA SER A 109 -19.91 9.86 19.14
C SER A 109 -21.43 9.87 19.33
N LEU A 110 -22.04 8.69 19.51
CA LEU A 110 -23.49 8.53 19.64
C LEU A 110 -23.96 8.32 21.09
N ASN A 111 -23.04 8.23 22.06
CA ASN A 111 -23.33 7.95 23.47
C ASN A 111 -24.20 6.69 23.68
N PHE A 112 -23.93 5.61 22.93
CA PHE A 112 -24.69 4.34 23.02
C PHE A 112 -24.50 3.57 24.35
N GLN A 113 -23.71 4.11 25.26
CA GLN A 113 -23.46 3.58 26.60
C GLN A 113 -24.69 3.67 27.52
N VAL A 114 -25.66 4.55 27.20
CA VAL A 114 -26.89 4.67 27.99
C VAL A 114 -27.94 3.71 27.45
N SER A 115 -28.35 2.73 28.26
CA SER A 115 -29.47 1.84 27.99
C SER A 115 -30.66 2.22 28.88
N VAL A 116 -31.82 2.42 28.26
CA VAL A 116 -33.08 2.73 28.95
C VAL A 116 -34.11 1.66 28.60
N THR A 117 -34.71 1.07 29.62
CA THR A 117 -35.74 0.05 29.50
C THR A 117 -36.99 0.54 30.23
N SER A 118 -38.17 0.49 29.59
CA SER A 118 -39.41 0.90 30.27
C SER A 118 -39.94 -0.23 31.14
N ASN A 119 -40.41 0.12 32.34
CA ASN A 119 -41.06 -0.79 33.29
C ASN A 119 -42.61 -0.64 33.29
N GLU A 120 -43.17 0.17 32.37
CA GLU A 120 -44.61 0.49 32.36
C GLU A 120 -45.51 -0.67 31.87
N THR A 121 -44.94 -1.69 31.22
CA THR A 121 -45.66 -2.88 30.76
C THR A 121 -45.03 -4.11 31.41
N VAL A 122 -45.77 -5.23 31.50
CA VAL A 122 -45.26 -6.56 31.93
C VAL A 122 -44.00 -7.03 31.14
N LYS A 123 -43.58 -6.26 30.13
CA LYS A 123 -42.37 -6.45 29.36
C LYS A 123 -41.38 -5.31 29.67
N HIS A 124 -40.20 -5.66 30.18
CA HIS A 124 -39.01 -4.80 30.17
C HIS A 124 -38.54 -4.67 28.71
N GLN A 125 -39.08 -3.70 27.97
CA GLN A 125 -38.67 -3.45 26.59
C GLN A 125 -37.66 -2.30 26.56
N PRO A 126 -36.51 -2.46 25.87
CA PRO A 126 -35.65 -1.32 25.64
C PRO A 126 -36.47 -0.24 24.93
N VAL A 127 -36.19 1.02 25.23
CA VAL A 127 -36.84 2.16 24.58
C VAL A 127 -35.76 3.01 23.92
N SER A 128 -36.03 3.50 22.71
CA SER A 128 -35.13 4.43 22.05
C SER A 128 -35.00 5.72 22.88
N LEU A 129 -33.77 6.21 23.04
CA LEU A 129 -33.51 7.50 23.69
C LEU A 129 -34.20 8.67 22.95
N ASP A 130 -34.52 8.52 21.66
CA ASP A 130 -35.23 9.55 20.90
C ASP A 130 -36.73 9.62 21.20
N SER A 131 -37.33 8.48 21.59
CA SER A 131 -38.77 8.36 21.86
C SER A 131 -39.13 8.61 23.32
N VAL A 132 -38.16 8.62 24.23
CA VAL A 132 -38.38 9.02 25.62
C VAL A 132 -38.45 10.55 25.75
N PRO A 133 -39.29 11.07 26.67
CA PRO A 133 -39.43 12.51 26.86
C PRO A 133 -38.34 13.10 27.76
N PHE A 134 -37.14 12.52 27.78
CA PHE A 134 -36.00 13.01 28.55
C PHE A 134 -34.68 12.73 27.83
N VAL A 135 -33.68 13.57 28.07
CA VAL A 135 -32.30 13.39 27.60
C VAL A 135 -31.43 13.06 28.79
N ILE A 136 -30.69 11.96 28.70
CA ILE A 136 -29.73 11.54 29.72
C ILE A 136 -28.33 11.88 29.21
N THR A 137 -27.60 12.66 29.99
CA THR A 137 -26.16 12.88 29.80
C THR A 137 -25.44 12.26 30.97
N SER A 138 -24.69 11.20 30.72
CA SER A 138 -23.91 10.50 31.74
C SER A 138 -22.42 10.76 31.57
N LYS A 139 -21.73 10.89 32.70
CA LYS A 139 -20.28 10.85 32.81
C LYS A 139 -19.93 9.69 33.73
N MET A 140 -19.46 8.59 33.13
CA MET A 140 -19.01 7.42 33.86
C MET A 140 -17.67 7.71 34.55
N ALA A 141 -17.48 7.18 35.75
CA ALA A 141 -16.19 7.24 36.45
C ALA A 141 -15.15 6.31 35.80
N ASP A 142 -15.60 5.14 35.33
CA ASP A 142 -14.85 4.25 34.47
C ASP A 142 -15.67 3.97 33.20
N PRO A 143 -15.22 4.41 32.02
CA PRO A 143 -15.95 4.19 30.76
C PRO A 143 -16.10 2.72 30.35
N ASN A 144 -15.30 1.81 30.90
CA ASN A 144 -15.24 0.42 30.44
C ASN A 144 -15.97 -0.57 31.34
N VAL A 145 -16.38 -0.14 32.54
CA VAL A 145 -17.08 -1.01 33.50
C VAL A 145 -18.58 -0.77 33.42
N ASP A 146 -19.35 -1.85 33.41
CA ASP A 146 -20.80 -1.76 33.49
C ASP A 146 -21.22 -1.13 34.82
N GLY A 147 -22.09 -0.13 34.74
CA GLY A 147 -22.76 0.47 35.88
C GLY A 147 -23.93 -0.39 36.36
N ASP A 148 -24.31 -0.18 37.62
CA ASP A 148 -25.46 -0.83 38.22
C ASP A 148 -26.76 -0.47 37.48
N VAL A 149 -27.78 -1.33 37.57
CA VAL A 149 -29.12 -1.02 37.09
C VAL A 149 -29.82 -0.15 38.13
N TYR A 150 -30.39 0.96 37.67
CA TYR A 150 -31.14 1.91 38.48
C TYR A 150 -32.57 2.03 37.94
N THR A 151 -33.57 1.68 38.75
CA THR A 151 -34.97 1.99 38.44
C THR A 151 -35.25 3.45 38.78
N VAL A 152 -35.45 4.27 37.76
CA VAL A 152 -35.71 5.70 37.85
C VAL A 152 -37.21 5.95 37.76
N ALA A 153 -37.79 6.41 38.87
CA ALA A 153 -39.17 6.87 38.94
C ALA A 153 -39.22 8.39 38.74
N PHE A 154 -40.00 8.83 37.75
CA PHE A 154 -40.08 10.23 37.33
C PHE A 154 -41.25 10.96 37.99
N GLY A 155 -40.98 11.88 38.92
CA GLY A 155 -41.98 12.79 39.52
C GLY A 155 -42.08 14.13 38.77
N ALA A 156 -43.00 15.02 39.21
CA ALA A 156 -43.23 16.31 38.54
C ALA A 156 -42.00 17.25 38.58
N ASP A 157 -41.34 17.34 39.74
CA ASP A 157 -40.21 18.26 39.99
C ASP A 157 -38.88 17.54 40.28
N SER A 158 -38.93 16.26 40.62
CA SER A 158 -37.77 15.44 40.96
C SER A 158 -37.93 14.01 40.46
N TRP A 159 -36.81 13.32 40.30
CA TRP A 159 -36.75 11.90 39.96
C TRP A 159 -36.05 11.14 41.09
N LYS A 160 -36.44 9.88 41.29
CA LYS A 160 -35.83 9.00 42.29
C LYS A 160 -35.26 7.78 41.58
N ALA A 161 -33.95 7.61 41.66
CA ALA A 161 -33.27 6.40 41.23
C ALA A 161 -33.12 5.45 42.42
N THR A 162 -33.63 4.23 42.26
CA THR A 162 -33.53 3.15 43.23
C THR A 162 -32.70 2.04 42.60
N SER A 163 -31.62 1.65 43.28
CA SER A 163 -30.86 0.43 42.97
C SER A 163 -30.86 -0.46 44.21
N GLU A 164 -30.39 -1.70 44.07
CA GLU A 164 -30.26 -2.67 45.16
C GLU A 164 -29.43 -2.12 46.34
N PHE A 165 -28.48 -1.22 46.05
CA PHE A 165 -27.52 -0.70 47.04
C PHE A 165 -27.71 0.78 47.40
N ALA A 166 -28.54 1.54 46.68
CA ALA A 166 -28.65 2.98 46.90
C ALA A 166 -30.00 3.57 46.43
N ASN A 167 -30.49 4.55 47.19
CA ASN A 167 -31.62 5.39 46.81
C ASN A 167 -31.11 6.83 46.64
N VAL A 168 -31.22 7.38 45.43
CA VAL A 168 -30.77 8.74 45.12
C VAL A 168 -31.95 9.54 44.57
N THR A 169 -32.16 10.74 45.11
CA THR A 169 -33.17 11.68 44.60
C THR A 169 -32.46 12.83 43.90
N GLY A 170 -32.85 13.08 42.65
CA GLY A 170 -32.28 14.12 41.81
C GLY A 170 -33.31 15.13 41.36
N LYS A 171 -32.87 16.37 41.14
CA LYS A 171 -33.66 17.38 40.41
C LYS A 171 -33.36 17.29 38.92
N TYR A 172 -34.30 17.73 38.10
CA TYR A 172 -34.05 17.87 36.66
C TYR A 172 -32.97 18.92 36.40
N ASP A 173 -32.22 18.74 35.32
CA ASP A 173 -31.20 19.68 34.82
C ASP A 173 -30.01 19.89 35.78
N GLN A 174 -29.86 19.01 36.78
CA GLN A 174 -28.73 19.03 37.71
C GLN A 174 -27.93 17.73 37.64
N PRO A 175 -26.58 17.80 37.70
CA PRO A 175 -25.74 16.61 37.75
C PRO A 175 -25.90 15.93 39.10
N VAL A 176 -26.30 14.66 39.09
CA VAL A 176 -26.52 13.85 40.29
C VAL A 176 -25.62 12.63 40.22
N LYS A 177 -24.97 12.29 41.34
CA LYS A 177 -24.12 11.10 41.44
C LYS A 177 -24.99 9.86 41.66
N LEU A 178 -24.93 8.90 40.75
CA LEU A 178 -25.48 7.56 40.86
C LEU A 178 -24.32 6.59 41.11
N GLY A 179 -24.14 6.18 42.36
CA GLY A 179 -22.98 5.37 42.75
C GLY A 179 -21.66 6.10 42.47
N LYS A 180 -20.90 5.61 41.49
CA LYS A 180 -19.64 6.23 41.03
C LYS A 180 -19.83 7.17 39.85
N ASP A 181 -20.95 7.08 39.13
CA ASP A 181 -21.19 7.80 37.89
C ASP A 181 -21.98 9.08 38.13
N THR A 182 -21.86 10.06 37.23
CA THR A 182 -22.64 11.31 37.29
C THR A 182 -23.63 11.34 36.14
N VAL A 183 -24.92 11.44 36.45
CA VAL A 183 -26.00 11.47 35.46
C VAL A 183 -26.76 12.78 35.58
N THR A 184 -27.01 13.42 34.44
CA THR A 184 -27.88 14.60 34.32
C THR A 184 -29.08 14.22 33.47
N ILE A 185 -30.29 14.40 34.01
CA ILE A 185 -31.53 14.11 33.29
C ILE A 185 -32.24 15.43 32.98
N THR A 186 -32.43 15.69 31.68
CA THR A 186 -33.09 16.88 31.14
C THR A 186 -34.46 16.50 30.60
N ARG A 187 -35.50 17.30 30.86
CA ARG A 187 -36.87 17.02 30.35
C ARG A 187 -37.02 17.49 28.90
N LYS A 188 -37.70 16.70 28.07
CA LYS A 188 -38.10 17.03 26.69
C LYS A 188 -39.61 17.35 26.65
N GLN A 189 -40.07 18.01 25.58
CA GLN A 189 -41.51 18.25 25.40
C GLN A 189 -42.28 16.93 25.31
N GLY A 190 -43.38 16.80 26.08
CA GLY A 190 -44.18 15.57 26.18
C GLY A 190 -43.94 14.74 27.44
N PHE A 191 -43.13 15.23 28.40
CA PHE A 191 -42.86 14.55 29.66
C PHE A 191 -44.12 14.33 30.51
N LYS A 192 -44.40 13.07 30.84
CA LYS A 192 -45.46 12.65 31.76
C LYS A 192 -44.83 12.13 33.06
N ALA A 193 -45.20 12.76 34.17
CA ALA A 193 -44.83 12.28 35.51
C ALA A 193 -45.58 10.97 35.83
N GLY A 194 -44.91 10.07 36.55
CA GLY A 194 -45.41 8.75 36.94
C GLY A 194 -44.88 7.58 36.12
N SER A 195 -43.93 7.83 35.22
CA SER A 195 -43.27 6.79 34.41
C SER A 195 -42.04 6.22 35.13
N GLU A 196 -41.85 4.91 35.03
CA GLU A 196 -40.71 4.18 35.61
C GLU A 196 -39.86 3.57 34.50
N TYR A 197 -38.55 3.82 34.55
CA TYR A 197 -37.59 3.28 33.59
C TYR A 197 -36.37 2.73 34.30
N ASP A 198 -35.89 1.58 33.85
CA ASP A 198 -34.61 1.03 34.27
C ASP A 198 -33.51 1.66 33.40
N LEU A 199 -32.61 2.38 34.07
CA LEU A 199 -31.42 2.97 33.50
C LEU A 199 -30.23 2.07 33.79
N GLN A 200 -29.47 1.73 32.75
CA GLN A 200 -28.18 1.08 32.91
C GLN A 200 -27.12 1.78 32.04
N LEU A 201 -25.97 2.06 32.63
CA LEU A 201 -24.79 2.50 31.91
C LEU A 201 -23.96 1.27 31.55
N ILE A 202 -23.86 0.96 30.26
CA ILE A 202 -23.11 -0.19 29.77
C ILE A 202 -21.69 0.28 29.45
N GLY A 203 -20.70 -0.49 29.90
CA GLY A 203 -19.30 -0.27 29.61
C GLY A 203 -19.03 -0.25 28.11
N ARG A 204 -18.17 0.67 27.67
CA ARG A 204 -17.83 0.91 26.27
C ARG A 204 -17.44 -0.36 25.54
N ASP A 205 -16.57 -1.17 26.12
CA ASP A 205 -16.05 -2.38 25.47
C ASP A 205 -17.15 -3.43 25.27
N ASN A 206 -18.11 -3.52 26.19
CA ASN A 206 -19.28 -4.40 26.06
C ASN A 206 -20.22 -3.94 24.94
N VAL A 207 -20.43 -2.63 24.81
CA VAL A 207 -21.20 -2.06 23.69
C VAL A 207 -20.48 -2.33 22.36
N ILE A 208 -19.16 -2.15 22.30
CA ILE A 208 -18.35 -2.45 21.11
C ILE A 208 -18.48 -3.94 20.74
N ALA A 209 -18.28 -4.84 21.70
CA ALA A 209 -18.39 -6.29 21.48
C ALA A 209 -19.77 -6.68 20.93
N LYS A 210 -20.85 -6.15 21.55
CA LYS A 210 -22.22 -6.35 21.09
C LYS A 210 -22.43 -5.92 19.64
N TYR A 211 -21.93 -4.76 19.25
CA TYR A 211 -22.11 -4.27 17.88
C TYR A 211 -21.14 -4.90 16.87
N LEU A 212 -19.96 -5.38 17.29
CA LEU A 212 -19.06 -6.15 16.43
C LEU A 212 -19.70 -7.45 15.92
N GLU A 213 -20.55 -8.08 16.72
CA GLU A 213 -21.32 -9.26 16.35
C GLU A 213 -22.55 -8.91 15.47
N ARG A 214 -23.13 -7.73 15.66
CA ARG A 214 -24.34 -7.28 14.95
C ARG A 214 -24.07 -6.54 13.64
N ILE A 215 -22.82 -6.15 13.39
CA ILE A 215 -22.36 -5.54 12.15
C ILE A 215 -21.84 -6.61 11.20
N GLU A 216 -22.42 -6.65 10.01
CA GLU A 216 -21.96 -7.49 8.91
C GLU A 216 -21.51 -6.59 7.77
N VAL A 217 -20.28 -6.83 7.29
CA VAL A 217 -19.71 -6.16 6.12
C VAL A 217 -19.32 -7.22 5.10
N GLY A 218 -19.75 -7.06 3.87
CA GLY A 218 -19.45 -8.02 2.81
C GLY A 218 -19.53 -7.42 1.40
N PRO A 219 -18.99 -8.12 0.39
CA PRO A 219 -19.08 -7.68 -0.99
C PRO A 219 -20.53 -7.76 -1.48
N VAL A 220 -20.91 -6.88 -2.41
CA VAL A 220 -22.24 -6.93 -3.01
C VAL A 220 -22.23 -7.91 -4.20
N PRO A 221 -23.03 -9.00 -4.17
CA PRO A 221 -22.99 -10.03 -5.21
C PRO A 221 -23.23 -9.52 -6.63
N GLN A 222 -23.98 -8.42 -6.80
CA GLN A 222 -24.33 -7.82 -8.09
C GLN A 222 -23.76 -6.38 -8.25
N GLY A 223 -22.92 -5.91 -7.32
CA GLY A 223 -22.45 -4.52 -7.26
C GLY A 223 -21.09 -4.26 -7.88
N GLY A 224 -20.43 -5.31 -8.38
CA GLY A 224 -19.02 -5.25 -8.79
C GLY A 224 -18.04 -5.35 -7.62
N PRO A 225 -16.73 -5.47 -7.91
CA PRO A 225 -15.70 -5.68 -6.89
C PRO A 225 -15.44 -4.45 -6.01
N ASP A 226 -15.87 -3.26 -6.41
CA ASP A 226 -15.57 -2.03 -5.68
C ASP A 226 -16.66 -1.65 -4.66
N MET A 227 -17.72 -2.47 -4.49
CA MET A 227 -18.87 -2.13 -3.64
C MET A 227 -19.00 -3.06 -2.43
N LEU A 228 -19.14 -2.46 -1.25
CA LEU A 228 -19.42 -3.16 0.00
C LEU A 228 -20.84 -2.87 0.49
N GLN A 229 -21.48 -3.90 1.02
CA GLN A 229 -22.67 -3.76 1.84
C GLN A 229 -22.24 -3.75 3.31
N VAL A 230 -22.63 -2.70 4.02
CA VAL A 230 -22.51 -2.61 5.48
C VAL A 230 -23.91 -2.73 6.05
N SER A 231 -24.14 -3.69 6.93
CA SER A 231 -25.43 -3.91 7.55
C SER A 231 -25.33 -4.05 9.06
N VAL A 232 -26.36 -3.55 9.75
CA VAL A 232 -26.46 -3.53 11.21
C VAL A 232 -27.81 -4.07 11.63
N THR A 233 -27.78 -5.00 12.58
CA THR A 233 -28.98 -5.56 13.19
C THR A 233 -29.21 -4.92 14.56
N ASP A 234 -30.36 -4.27 14.74
CA ASP A 234 -30.71 -3.55 15.96
C ASP A 234 -32.21 -3.71 16.26
N GLU A 235 -32.58 -3.59 17.54
CA GLU A 235 -33.98 -3.49 17.98
C GLU A 235 -34.64 -2.19 17.49
N PHE A 236 -33.87 -1.12 17.26
CA PHE A 236 -34.37 0.17 16.79
C PHE A 236 -33.82 0.57 15.42
N PRO A 237 -34.68 0.80 14.41
CA PRO A 237 -34.23 1.16 13.07
C PRO A 237 -33.55 2.54 13.03
N GLU A 238 -34.01 3.51 13.81
CA GLU A 238 -33.40 4.85 13.88
C GLU A 238 -31.98 4.81 14.47
N ARG A 239 -31.77 3.96 15.49
CA ARG A 239 -30.46 3.77 16.11
C ARG A 239 -29.48 3.11 15.15
N ALA A 240 -29.91 2.06 14.45
CA ALA A 240 -29.13 1.44 13.39
C ALA A 240 -28.76 2.42 12.28
N MET A 241 -29.68 3.29 11.86
CA MET A 241 -29.44 4.32 10.84
C MET A 241 -28.37 5.32 11.28
N LYS A 242 -28.48 5.85 12.51
CA LYS A 242 -27.48 6.77 13.07
C LYS A 242 -26.12 6.08 13.19
N LEU A 243 -26.07 4.83 13.67
CA LEU A 243 -24.83 4.08 13.80
C LEU A 243 -24.15 3.87 12.45
N ILE A 244 -24.89 3.37 11.45
CA ILE A 244 -24.36 3.18 10.10
C ILE A 244 -23.83 4.50 9.53
N GLY A 245 -24.58 5.60 9.66
CA GLY A 245 -24.18 6.90 9.15
C GLY A 245 -22.88 7.40 9.77
N VAL A 246 -22.76 7.33 11.10
CA VAL A 246 -21.54 7.74 11.81
C VAL A 246 -20.38 6.79 11.53
N LEU A 247 -20.63 5.48 11.43
CA LEU A 247 -19.60 4.48 11.11
C LEU A 247 -18.96 4.76 9.74
N VAL A 248 -19.79 4.97 8.71
CA VAL A 248 -19.32 5.30 7.36
C VAL A 248 -18.55 6.63 7.36
N TYR A 249 -19.08 7.64 8.07
CA TYR A 249 -18.40 8.93 8.21
C TYR A 249 -17.01 8.82 8.88
N ARG A 250 -16.91 8.04 9.95
CA ARG A 250 -15.63 7.80 10.66
C ARG A 250 -14.66 7.00 9.79
N TYR A 251 -15.15 6.03 9.04
CA TYR A 251 -14.35 5.31 8.05
C TYR A 251 -13.77 6.24 6.98
N ASP A 252 -14.59 7.13 6.41
CA ASP A 252 -14.14 8.09 5.40
C ASP A 252 -13.07 9.06 5.96
N LEU A 253 -13.29 9.55 7.19
CA LEU A 253 -12.30 10.38 7.89
C LEU A 253 -10.98 9.65 8.14
N ALA A 254 -11.04 8.40 8.61
CA ALA A 254 -9.85 7.58 8.85
C ALA A 254 -9.08 7.33 7.55
N ASN A 255 -9.79 7.07 6.44
CA ASN A 255 -9.19 6.90 5.12
C ASN A 255 -8.54 8.20 4.61
N LEU A 256 -9.17 9.35 4.87
CA LEU A 256 -8.60 10.65 4.52
C LEU A 256 -7.32 10.95 5.32
N ASP A 257 -7.33 10.70 6.63
CA ASP A 257 -6.16 10.91 7.48
C ASP A 257 -4.99 9.99 7.09
N TYR A 258 -5.27 8.71 6.82
CA TYR A 258 -4.28 7.77 6.32
C TYR A 258 -3.66 8.25 5.01
N LYS A 259 -4.47 8.69 4.04
CA LYS A 259 -4.00 9.26 2.78
C LYS A 259 -3.13 10.50 3.02
N ASN A 260 -3.57 11.44 3.84
CA ASN A 260 -2.80 12.63 4.16
C ASN A 260 -1.45 12.31 4.83
N LYS A 261 -1.40 11.31 5.72
CA LYS A 261 -0.15 10.82 6.33
C LYS A 261 0.79 10.25 5.26
N ALA A 262 0.28 9.42 4.36
CA ALA A 262 1.08 8.85 3.26
C ALA A 262 1.65 9.96 2.35
N LEU A 263 0.82 10.94 1.94
CA LEU A 263 1.25 12.07 1.12
C LEU A 263 2.34 12.91 1.82
N ARG A 264 2.22 13.14 3.14
CA ARG A 264 3.25 13.85 3.91
C ARG A 264 4.59 13.12 3.93
N VAL A 265 4.57 11.79 4.08
CA VAL A 265 5.78 10.97 4.03
C VAL A 265 6.41 11.02 2.64
N GLU A 266 5.60 10.92 1.59
CA GLU A 266 6.07 11.01 0.20
C GLU A 266 6.68 12.38 -0.10
N MET A 267 6.00 13.47 0.30
CA MET A 267 6.56 14.83 0.17
C MET A 267 7.87 14.99 0.93
N ALA A 268 7.97 14.45 2.15
CA ALA A 268 9.21 14.49 2.94
C ALA A 268 10.35 13.73 2.24
N PHE A 269 10.05 12.59 1.61
CA PHE A 269 11.00 11.84 0.81
C PHE A 269 11.48 12.64 -0.42
N LEU A 270 10.54 13.23 -1.19
CA LEU A 270 10.87 14.05 -2.36
C LEU A 270 11.70 15.28 -1.98
N GLN A 271 11.36 15.94 -0.87
CA GLN A 271 12.12 17.09 -0.37
C GLN A 271 13.55 16.69 0.01
N LYS A 272 13.71 15.53 0.68
CA LYS A 272 15.03 15.00 0.99
C LYS A 272 15.84 14.74 -0.28
N GLN A 273 15.25 14.08 -1.26
CA GLN A 273 15.94 13.79 -2.53
C GLN A 273 16.35 15.07 -3.27
N LEU A 274 15.50 16.10 -3.28
CA LEU A 274 15.85 17.40 -3.87
C LEU A 274 17.01 18.07 -3.15
N ASN A 275 17.03 18.02 -1.82
CA ASN A 275 18.12 18.59 -1.02
C ASN A 275 19.43 17.83 -1.28
N ASP A 276 19.40 16.49 -1.26
CA ASP A 276 20.57 15.64 -1.49
C ASP A 276 21.16 15.90 -2.89
N VAL A 277 20.32 16.00 -3.92
CA VAL A 277 20.76 16.34 -5.30
C VAL A 277 21.32 17.76 -5.39
N THR A 278 20.71 18.72 -4.70
CA THR A 278 21.21 20.10 -4.67
C THR A 278 22.58 20.18 -3.99
N GLU A 279 22.76 19.44 -2.90
CA GLU A 279 24.04 19.35 -2.20
C GLU A 279 25.11 18.68 -3.08
N GLU A 280 24.78 17.57 -3.75
CA GLU A 280 25.67 16.91 -4.70
C GLU A 280 26.08 17.84 -5.85
N LEU A 281 25.12 18.57 -6.45
CA LEU A 281 25.42 19.54 -7.50
C LEU A 281 26.33 20.67 -7.01
N ASN A 282 26.07 21.23 -5.82
CA ASN A 282 26.92 22.26 -5.23
C ASN A 282 28.34 21.75 -4.95
N GLN A 283 28.49 20.50 -4.50
CA GLN A 283 29.79 19.86 -4.31
C GLN A 283 30.52 19.71 -5.64
N GLN A 284 29.84 19.24 -6.70
CA GLN A 284 30.42 19.13 -8.05
C GLN A 284 30.82 20.50 -8.61
N GLU A 285 29.97 21.52 -8.47
CA GLU A 285 30.29 22.90 -8.87
C GLU A 285 31.51 23.44 -8.12
N SER A 286 31.60 23.19 -6.81
CA SER A 286 32.76 23.58 -5.99
C SER A 286 34.04 22.88 -6.45
N ILE A 287 33.99 21.58 -6.76
CA ILE A 287 35.13 20.83 -7.32
C ILE A 287 35.56 21.43 -8.65
N VAL A 288 34.63 21.67 -9.57
CA VAL A 288 34.91 22.26 -10.88
C VAL A 288 35.47 23.69 -10.74
N SER A 289 34.89 24.50 -9.85
CA SER A 289 35.35 25.86 -9.55
C SER A 289 36.78 25.87 -8.99
N ASN A 290 37.06 25.04 -7.98
CA ASN A 290 38.38 24.92 -7.38
C ASN A 290 39.42 24.41 -8.39
N PHE A 291 39.05 23.45 -9.24
CA PHE A 291 39.92 22.96 -10.31
C PHE A 291 40.27 24.07 -11.29
N LYS A 292 39.29 24.87 -11.72
CA LYS A 292 39.51 26.04 -12.61
C LYS A 292 40.38 27.10 -11.94
N SER A 293 40.10 27.46 -10.68
CA SER A 293 40.85 28.46 -9.93
C SER A 293 42.30 28.05 -9.67
N THR A 294 42.53 26.80 -9.24
CA THR A 294 43.88 26.30 -8.90
C THR A 294 44.76 26.21 -10.14
N ASN A 295 44.19 25.77 -11.26
CA ASN A 295 44.95 25.59 -12.50
C ASN A 295 44.92 26.83 -13.40
N GLN A 296 44.35 27.96 -12.95
CA GLN A 296 44.20 29.21 -13.72
C GLN A 296 43.59 29.01 -15.12
N VAL A 297 42.72 28.01 -15.27
CA VAL A 297 42.17 27.62 -16.56
C VAL A 297 40.91 28.45 -16.81
N ASN A 298 41.12 29.65 -17.34
CA ASN A 298 40.02 30.55 -17.70
C ASN A 298 39.22 30.03 -18.91
N ASP A 299 39.81 29.18 -19.75
CA ASP A 299 39.14 28.53 -20.87
C ASP A 299 39.72 27.13 -21.12
N VAL A 300 39.17 26.13 -20.42
CA VAL A 300 39.61 24.72 -20.51
C VAL A 300 39.48 24.22 -21.94
N SER A 301 38.47 24.70 -22.67
CA SER A 301 38.21 24.36 -24.07
C SER A 301 39.30 24.87 -25.01
N ALA A 302 39.69 26.13 -24.90
CA ALA A 302 40.72 26.72 -25.77
C ALA A 302 42.10 26.11 -25.51
N SER A 303 42.51 26.02 -24.23
CA SER A 303 43.82 25.45 -23.87
C SER A 303 43.91 23.95 -24.12
N ALA A 304 42.84 23.18 -23.94
CA ALA A 304 42.83 21.75 -24.30
C ALA A 304 42.87 21.54 -25.82
N THR A 305 42.24 22.43 -26.60
CA THR A 305 42.30 22.38 -28.06
C THR A 305 43.70 22.72 -28.58
N GLU A 306 44.36 23.70 -27.97
CA GLU A 306 45.74 24.07 -28.25
C GLU A 306 46.71 22.93 -27.88
N LEU A 307 46.60 22.37 -26.67
CA LEU A 307 47.40 21.20 -26.24
C LEU A 307 47.21 19.98 -27.14
N LEU A 308 45.98 19.68 -27.56
CA LEU A 308 45.70 18.60 -28.52
C LEU A 308 46.26 18.92 -29.91
N GLY A 309 46.31 20.20 -30.30
CA GLY A 309 46.98 20.68 -31.50
C GLY A 309 48.48 20.45 -31.44
N ASP A 310 49.12 20.88 -30.36
CA ASP A 310 50.56 20.73 -30.11
C ASP A 310 50.97 19.25 -30.04
N MET A 311 50.18 18.40 -29.37
CA MET A 311 50.42 16.95 -29.35
C MET A 311 50.41 16.35 -30.76
N LYS A 312 49.47 16.73 -31.63
CA LYS A 312 49.45 16.24 -33.02
C LYS A 312 50.67 16.67 -33.82
N VAL A 313 51.18 17.88 -33.59
CA VAL A 313 52.40 18.38 -34.25
C VAL A 313 53.61 17.60 -33.76
N ILE A 314 53.73 17.38 -32.44
CA ILE A 314 54.84 16.62 -31.83
C ILE A 314 54.82 15.16 -32.30
N ASP A 315 53.65 14.51 -32.31
CA ASP A 315 53.53 13.12 -32.78
C ASP A 315 53.92 12.98 -34.25
N ARG A 316 53.53 13.96 -35.08
CA ARG A 316 53.95 13.99 -36.48
C ARG A 316 55.47 14.17 -36.63
N GLN A 317 56.06 15.11 -35.90
CA GLN A 317 57.51 15.32 -35.92
C GLN A 317 58.28 14.08 -35.43
N LYS A 318 57.77 13.39 -34.40
CA LYS A 318 58.32 12.14 -33.92
C LYS A 318 58.27 11.06 -35.00
N SER A 319 57.12 10.86 -35.63
CA SER A 319 56.97 9.88 -36.70
C SER A 319 57.89 10.17 -37.90
N GLU A 320 58.07 11.45 -38.26
CA GLU A 320 59.02 11.87 -39.30
C GLU A 320 60.47 11.57 -38.89
N ASN A 321 60.85 11.82 -37.63
CA ASN A 321 62.18 11.51 -37.11
C ASN A 321 62.45 10.01 -36.99
N ASP A 322 61.48 9.21 -36.54
CA ASP A 322 61.58 7.76 -36.47
C ASP A 322 61.80 7.17 -37.87
N LEU A 323 61.12 7.70 -38.90
CA LEU A 323 61.36 7.32 -40.29
C LEU A 323 62.79 7.66 -40.75
N LYS A 324 63.27 8.87 -40.45
CA LYS A 324 64.66 9.27 -40.77
C LYS A 324 65.68 8.36 -40.09
N GLN A 325 65.47 8.05 -38.82
CA GLN A 325 66.36 7.18 -38.05
C GLN A 325 66.38 5.75 -38.59
N ASN A 326 65.22 5.20 -38.95
CA ASN A 326 65.16 3.88 -39.60
C ASN A 326 65.90 3.86 -40.94
N MET A 327 65.74 4.88 -41.78
CA MET A 327 66.46 4.96 -43.05
C MET A 327 67.98 5.12 -42.86
N LEU A 328 68.40 5.95 -41.91
CA LEU A 328 69.81 6.08 -41.53
C LEU A 328 70.37 4.76 -40.99
N GLY A 329 69.62 4.01 -40.19
CA GLY A 329 70.02 2.69 -39.71
C GLY A 329 70.18 1.66 -40.83
N ILE A 330 69.28 1.66 -41.82
CA ILE A 330 69.39 0.80 -43.01
C ILE A 330 70.63 1.19 -43.84
N LEU A 331 70.86 2.50 -44.04
CA LEU A 331 72.07 2.99 -44.72
C LEU A 331 73.34 2.56 -43.99
N GLU A 332 73.41 2.80 -42.68
CA GLU A 332 74.56 2.45 -41.85
C GLU A 332 74.81 0.94 -41.87
N GLN A 333 73.76 0.13 -41.78
CA GLN A 333 73.87 -1.33 -41.86
C GLN A 333 74.35 -1.78 -43.24
N ASN A 334 73.87 -1.17 -44.32
CA ASN A 334 74.27 -1.54 -45.68
C ASN A 334 75.71 -1.10 -45.98
N VAL A 335 76.15 0.06 -45.48
CA VAL A 335 77.55 0.52 -45.59
C VAL A 335 78.49 -0.39 -44.76
N LYS A 336 78.11 -0.74 -43.52
CA LYS A 336 78.94 -1.57 -42.65
C LYS A 336 78.99 -3.04 -43.03
N SER A 337 77.95 -3.57 -43.68
CA SER A 337 77.85 -5.01 -43.94
C SER A 337 78.63 -5.50 -45.15
N GLY A 338 79.00 -4.64 -46.10
CA GLY A 338 79.92 -4.93 -47.21
C GLY A 338 79.57 -6.15 -48.09
N ALA A 339 79.40 -5.95 -49.40
CA ALA A 339 79.28 -6.99 -50.45
C ALA A 339 78.18 -8.07 -50.29
N THR A 340 77.45 -8.14 -49.18
CA THR A 340 76.42 -9.17 -48.93
C THR A 340 74.99 -8.63 -48.96
N ARG A 341 74.77 -7.30 -48.84
CA ARG A 341 73.43 -6.66 -48.91
C ARG A 341 73.46 -5.31 -49.61
N ASP A 342 73.99 -5.29 -50.83
CA ASP A 342 73.97 -4.11 -51.71
C ASP A 342 72.57 -3.93 -52.33
N GLU A 343 71.60 -3.49 -51.51
CA GLU A 343 70.20 -3.26 -51.90
C GLU A 343 69.90 -1.75 -52.08
N VAL A 344 69.12 -1.42 -53.11
CA VAL A 344 68.67 -0.05 -53.38
C VAL A 344 67.62 0.36 -52.35
N ILE A 345 67.79 1.54 -51.75
CA ILE A 345 66.88 2.06 -50.71
C ILE A 345 65.85 2.99 -51.35
N SER A 346 64.56 2.75 -51.09
CA SER A 346 63.48 3.59 -51.61
C SER A 346 63.36 4.90 -50.83
N THR A 347 63.33 6.03 -51.53
CA THR A 347 63.21 7.38 -50.95
C THR A 347 61.77 7.88 -50.80
N THR A 348 60.78 7.02 -51.09
CA THR A 348 59.36 7.38 -51.10
C THR A 348 58.89 7.80 -49.70
N GLY A 349 58.40 9.04 -49.59
CA GLY A 349 57.88 9.59 -48.32
C GLY A 349 58.88 10.40 -47.51
N LEU A 350 60.13 10.52 -47.96
CA LEU A 350 61.17 11.29 -47.29
C LEU A 350 61.13 12.77 -47.72
N GLN A 351 61.09 13.69 -46.75
CA GLN A 351 61.03 15.15 -46.99
C GLN A 351 62.35 15.87 -46.62
N ASP A 352 63.44 15.14 -46.42
CA ASP A 352 64.75 15.70 -46.05
C ASP A 352 65.67 15.79 -47.28
N PRO A 353 65.96 17.00 -47.81
CA PRO A 353 66.73 17.17 -49.03
C PRO A 353 68.15 16.61 -48.95
N VAL A 354 68.77 16.64 -47.76
CA VAL A 354 70.14 16.18 -47.55
C VAL A 354 70.18 14.66 -47.54
N LEU A 355 69.26 14.04 -46.80
CA LEU A 355 69.17 12.58 -46.72
C LEU A 355 68.78 11.96 -48.07
N THR A 356 67.87 12.60 -48.82
CA THR A 356 67.50 12.17 -50.18
C THR A 356 68.69 12.24 -51.15
N ASP A 357 69.52 13.29 -51.08
CA ASP A 357 70.73 13.41 -51.91
C ASP A 357 71.76 12.32 -51.56
N MET A 358 71.97 12.04 -50.27
CA MET A 358 72.85 10.97 -49.80
C MET A 358 72.38 9.59 -50.27
N ILE A 359 71.09 9.27 -50.12
CA ILE A 359 70.51 8.01 -50.59
C ILE A 359 70.60 7.90 -52.12
N ALA A 360 70.39 8.99 -52.86
CA ALA A 360 70.50 9.00 -54.32
C ALA A 360 71.93 8.70 -54.80
N LYS A 361 72.94 9.29 -54.15
CA LYS A 361 74.36 9.00 -54.40
C LYS A 361 74.67 7.54 -54.11
N TYR A 362 74.23 7.03 -52.96
CA TYR A 362 74.38 5.63 -52.56
C TYR A 362 73.75 4.67 -53.58
N ASN A 363 72.47 4.88 -53.93
CA ASN A 363 71.75 4.05 -54.89
C ASN A 363 72.43 4.05 -56.27
N THR A 364 72.93 5.20 -56.72
CA THR A 364 73.64 5.31 -58.00
C THR A 364 74.94 4.50 -57.99
N ALA A 365 75.69 4.54 -56.89
CA ALA A 365 76.92 3.76 -56.73
C ALA A 365 76.63 2.24 -56.64
N ILE A 366 75.56 1.83 -55.95
CA ILE A 366 75.11 0.42 -55.90
C ILE A 366 74.66 -0.07 -57.29
N ILE A 367 73.91 0.74 -58.04
CA ILE A 367 73.50 0.39 -59.41
C ILE A 367 74.71 0.27 -60.34
N ALA A 368 75.68 1.20 -60.26
CA ALA A 368 76.92 1.14 -61.04
C ALA A 368 77.75 -0.10 -60.69
N LYS A 369 77.85 -0.46 -59.40
CA LYS A 369 78.48 -1.70 -58.94
C LYS A 369 77.78 -2.93 -59.50
N LYS A 370 76.45 -2.97 -59.45
CA LYS A 370 75.64 -4.08 -59.98
C LYS A 370 75.80 -4.23 -61.50
N ASP A 371 75.80 -3.13 -62.25
CA ASP A 371 75.99 -3.15 -63.71
C ASP A 371 77.40 -3.67 -64.11
N ILE A 372 78.43 -3.35 -63.33
CA ILE A 372 79.79 -3.85 -63.54
C ILE A 372 79.90 -5.34 -63.18
N LEU A 373 79.25 -5.78 -62.10
CA LEU A 373 79.19 -7.19 -61.70
C LEU A 373 78.38 -8.03 -62.71
N ASP A 374 77.29 -7.50 -63.27
CA ASP A 374 76.46 -8.19 -64.26
C ASP A 374 77.16 -8.31 -65.64
N LYS A 375 78.10 -7.40 -65.96
CA LYS A 375 78.83 -7.36 -67.24
C LYS A 375 80.27 -7.90 -67.17
N GLY A 376 80.76 -8.32 -66.00
CA GLY A 376 82.17 -8.67 -65.77
C GLY A 376 82.40 -9.77 -64.74
N THR A 377 83.66 -9.94 -64.31
CA THR A 377 84.07 -10.89 -63.25
C THR A 377 84.33 -10.14 -61.93
N SER A 378 84.26 -10.85 -60.80
CA SER A 378 84.37 -10.30 -59.43
C SER A 378 85.69 -9.60 -59.06
N LEU A 379 86.66 -9.49 -59.99
CA LEU A 379 88.00 -8.92 -59.83
C LEU A 379 88.26 -7.74 -60.80
N ASP A 380 87.21 -7.10 -61.32
CA ASP A 380 87.34 -5.91 -62.18
C ASP A 380 87.95 -4.72 -61.40
N PRO A 381 89.06 -4.11 -61.86
CA PRO A 381 89.71 -2.97 -61.19
C PRO A 381 88.78 -1.76 -60.99
N ARG A 382 87.70 -1.65 -61.77
CA ARG A 382 86.70 -0.58 -61.66
C ARG A 382 85.77 -0.76 -60.45
N LEU A 383 85.72 -1.95 -59.85
CA LEU A 383 84.98 -2.22 -58.61
C LEU A 383 85.69 -1.62 -57.39
N GLU A 384 87.01 -1.49 -57.43
CA GLU A 384 87.80 -1.00 -56.29
C GLU A 384 87.53 0.48 -56.00
N SER A 385 87.42 1.32 -57.04
CA SER A 385 87.08 2.74 -56.90
C SER A 385 85.63 2.97 -56.45
N ILE A 386 84.69 2.14 -56.88
CA ILE A 386 83.28 2.23 -56.48
C ILE A 386 83.09 1.73 -55.05
N ASN A 387 83.81 0.68 -54.64
CA ASN A 387 83.78 0.21 -53.25
C ASN A 387 84.40 1.23 -52.28
N GLN A 388 85.43 1.99 -52.68
CA GLN A 388 85.91 3.12 -51.89
C GLN A 388 84.85 4.22 -51.74
N THR A 389 84.14 4.56 -52.83
CA THR A 389 83.07 5.58 -52.80
C THR A 389 81.84 5.15 -51.98
N LEU A 390 81.63 3.84 -51.79
CA LEU A 390 80.55 3.29 -50.94
C LEU A 390 80.96 3.17 -49.46
N SER A 391 82.25 3.31 -49.15
CA SER A 391 82.81 3.21 -47.79
C SER A 391 83.02 4.57 -47.11
N ASP A 392 83.12 5.66 -47.89
CA ASP A 392 83.15 7.06 -47.45
C ASP A 392 81.72 7.63 -47.41
#